data_AF-A0A931CXA8-F1
#
_entry.id   AF-A0A931CXA8-F1
#
_cell.length_a   1.000
_cell.length_b   1.000
_cell.length_c   1.000
_cell.angle_alpha   90.00
_cell.angle_beta   90.00
_cell.angle_gamma   90.00
#
_symmetry.space_group_name_H-M   'P 1'
#
loop_
_entity.id
_entity.type
_entity.pdbx_description
1 polymer ?
#
loop_
_entity_poly.entity_id
_entity_poly.type
_entity_poly.pdbx_seq_one_letter_code
_entity_poly.pdbx_strand_id
1 'polypeptide(L)'
;MVRSWNAKHKGVYVAITESVTPNPYLIDPMRDITVNPDLMLTKINPSLMTREISRLTEQQSGAIMRITSLNLLNPDNEALPHEQVALMQFEKGISEKWQHMRDKGKSIFFYMAPLKTDDSCLQCHGSQGYRTGDIRGGISIALPLQAPFPWKGITLIHAVLLVSGLGGILYFGTALNRAHESLKHQATIDALTGIFNRRSFSEKIAVEFANCRRNNRPLSLIMCDVDWFKKFNDTYGHNAGDDCLVRIAAVMKQSLRRPTDFCARYGGEEFIMVLPDTSENGAMHVAERIRQNVLNLDIDHETSPVKKVSVSLGVVTGDPALTSDYEQLTIQSDKALYQAKALGRNRVAGFSRETTTH
;
A
#
# COMPACT_ATOMS: atom_id res chain seq x y z
N MET A 1 12.35 12.38 -48.24
CA MET A 1 11.54 13.41 -48.94
C MET A 1 12.40 14.33 -49.80
N VAL A 2 13.42 15.00 -49.24
CA VAL A 2 14.30 15.96 -49.95
C VAL A 2 14.97 15.39 -51.21
N ARG A 3 15.54 14.17 -51.13
CA ARG A 3 16.14 13.47 -52.29
C ARG A 3 15.14 13.28 -53.45
N SER A 4 13.91 12.86 -53.14
CA SER A 4 12.86 12.62 -54.14
C SER A 4 12.37 13.94 -54.75
N TRP A 5 12.28 15.00 -53.94
CA TRP A 5 11.97 16.34 -54.44
C TRP A 5 13.02 16.81 -55.45
N ASN A 6 14.31 16.74 -55.12
CA ASN A 6 15.39 17.10 -56.04
C ASN A 6 15.33 16.27 -57.34
N ALA A 7 15.06 14.96 -57.24
CA ALA A 7 14.93 14.09 -58.40
C ALA A 7 13.80 14.53 -59.35
N LYS A 8 12.63 14.91 -58.81
CA LYS A 8 11.49 15.43 -59.60
C LYS A 8 11.83 16.72 -60.36
N HIS A 9 12.71 17.54 -59.80
CA HIS A 9 13.16 18.79 -60.41
C HIS A 9 14.41 18.63 -61.30
N LYS A 10 14.92 17.40 -61.48
CA LYS A 10 16.11 17.08 -62.30
C LYS A 10 17.39 17.81 -61.83
N GLY A 11 17.51 18.10 -60.55
CA GLY A 11 18.63 18.87 -60.00
C GLY A 11 18.25 20.28 -59.57
N VAL A 12 19.09 20.86 -58.73
CA VAL A 12 19.00 22.28 -58.32
C VAL A 12 20.34 22.95 -58.61
N TYR A 13 20.33 24.15 -59.17
CA TYR A 13 21.56 24.92 -59.36
C TYR A 13 21.95 25.65 -58.09
N VAL A 14 23.23 25.56 -57.73
CA VAL A 14 23.82 26.26 -56.58
C VAL A 14 25.09 26.95 -57.06
N ALA A 15 25.42 28.09 -56.45
CA ALA A 15 26.66 28.80 -56.75
C ALA A 15 27.89 27.93 -56.46
N ILE A 16 28.84 27.94 -57.39
CA ILE A 16 30.15 27.31 -57.19
C ILE A 16 30.89 28.12 -56.11
N THR A 17 31.33 27.43 -55.06
CA THR A 17 32.09 28.03 -53.94
C THR A 17 33.24 27.08 -53.58
N GLU A 18 34.11 27.47 -52.64
CA GLU A 18 35.14 26.57 -52.10
C GLU A 18 34.55 25.26 -51.53
N SER A 19 33.32 25.31 -51.03
CA SER A 19 32.61 24.16 -50.45
C SER A 19 31.69 23.42 -51.42
N VAL A 20 31.42 23.98 -52.60
CA VAL A 20 30.50 23.42 -53.61
C VAL A 20 31.19 23.39 -54.96
N THR A 21 31.70 22.22 -55.33
CA THR A 21 32.41 21.99 -56.59
C THR A 21 31.56 21.23 -57.61
N PRO A 22 31.78 21.42 -58.92
CA PRO A 22 31.08 20.67 -59.96
C PRO A 22 31.22 19.16 -59.82
N ASN A 23 30.12 18.43 -60.02
CA ASN A 23 30.11 16.97 -59.96
C ASN A 23 30.74 16.37 -61.24
N PRO A 24 31.96 15.80 -61.20
CA PRO A 24 32.62 15.29 -62.40
C PRO A 24 31.90 14.07 -62.99
N TYR A 25 31.09 13.37 -62.19
CA TYR A 25 30.37 12.15 -62.58
C TYR A 25 28.97 12.42 -63.15
N LEU A 26 28.51 13.68 -63.15
CA LEU A 26 27.23 14.06 -63.72
C LEU A 26 27.42 14.40 -65.21
N ILE A 27 26.96 13.50 -66.08
CA ILE A 27 26.97 13.71 -67.53
C ILE A 27 25.69 14.47 -67.91
N ASP A 28 25.77 15.80 -67.88
CA ASP A 28 24.67 16.69 -68.25
C ASP A 28 25.25 17.93 -68.97
N PRO A 29 24.81 18.25 -70.20
CA PRO A 29 25.28 19.42 -70.94
C PRO A 29 25.02 20.75 -70.21
N MET A 30 24.02 20.78 -69.33
CA MET A 30 23.67 21.89 -68.46
C MET A 30 24.14 21.60 -67.02
N ARG A 31 25.26 20.91 -66.82
CA ARG A 31 25.81 20.65 -65.48
C ARG A 31 26.27 21.95 -64.83
N ASP A 32 27.06 22.72 -65.54
CA ASP A 32 27.63 23.98 -65.09
C ASP A 32 27.18 25.10 -66.02
N ILE A 33 26.66 26.19 -65.46
CA ILE A 33 26.17 27.34 -66.21
C ILE A 33 26.83 28.61 -65.69
N THR A 34 27.29 29.46 -66.60
CA THR A 34 27.78 30.80 -66.27
C THR A 34 26.64 31.78 -66.47
N VAL A 35 26.15 32.38 -65.39
CA VAL A 35 25.07 33.38 -65.45
C VAL A 35 25.63 34.75 -65.83
N ASN A 36 26.76 35.11 -65.21
CA ASN A 36 27.57 36.29 -65.51
C ASN A 36 29.03 36.03 -65.05
N PRO A 37 29.99 36.95 -65.27
CA PRO A 37 31.39 36.74 -64.92
C PRO A 37 31.65 36.41 -63.44
N ASP A 38 30.76 36.84 -62.53
CA ASP A 38 30.90 36.68 -61.08
C ASP A 38 30.04 35.55 -60.50
N LEU A 39 29.18 34.92 -61.31
CA LEU A 39 28.24 33.88 -60.88
C LEU A 39 28.25 32.68 -61.82
N MET A 40 28.96 31.64 -61.38
CA MET A 40 28.87 30.30 -61.96
C MET A 40 28.02 29.41 -61.05
N LEU A 41 27.10 28.65 -61.64
CA LEU A 41 26.26 27.70 -60.94
C LEU A 41 26.58 26.28 -61.40
N THR A 42 26.53 25.32 -60.47
CA THR A 42 26.62 23.90 -60.78
C THR A 42 25.36 23.17 -60.33
N LYS A 43 24.97 22.13 -61.06
CA LYS A 43 23.78 21.33 -60.81
C LYS A 43 24.03 20.29 -59.71
N ILE A 44 23.32 20.44 -58.60
CA ILE A 44 23.29 19.50 -57.48
C ILE A 44 22.21 18.45 -57.74
N ASN A 45 22.62 17.27 -58.20
CA ASN A 45 21.73 16.12 -58.36
C ASN A 45 21.36 15.47 -57.00
N PRO A 46 20.36 14.58 -56.96
CA PRO A 46 19.89 13.98 -55.70
C PRO A 46 20.99 13.24 -54.90
N SER A 47 21.95 12.62 -55.60
CA SER A 47 23.07 11.91 -54.99
C SER A 47 24.04 12.87 -54.30
N LEU A 48 24.43 13.97 -54.97
CA LEU A 48 25.32 14.97 -54.39
C LEU A 48 24.65 15.70 -53.20
N MET A 49 23.37 16.03 -53.32
CA MET A 49 22.59 16.62 -52.22
C MET A 49 22.59 15.73 -50.97
N THR A 50 22.44 14.42 -51.15
CA THR A 50 22.44 13.48 -50.01
C THR A 50 23.81 13.41 -49.33
N ARG A 51 24.90 13.56 -50.09
CA ARG A 51 26.26 13.64 -49.53
C ARG A 51 26.48 14.91 -48.70
N GLU A 52 26.02 16.06 -49.19
CA GLU A 52 26.11 17.32 -48.43
C GLU A 52 25.31 17.25 -47.12
N ILE A 53 24.09 16.70 -47.18
CA ILE A 53 23.28 16.47 -45.97
C ILE A 53 23.99 15.54 -44.99
N SER A 54 24.62 14.46 -45.49
CA SER A 54 25.40 13.56 -44.65
C SER A 54 26.54 14.28 -43.93
N ARG A 55 27.33 15.08 -44.66
CA ARG A 55 28.44 15.85 -44.09
C ARG A 55 27.97 16.81 -42.98
N LEU A 56 26.85 17.50 -43.19
CA LEU A 56 26.25 18.37 -42.17
C LEU A 56 25.75 17.59 -40.96
N THR A 57 25.14 16.42 -41.19
CA THR A 57 24.59 15.55 -40.14
C THR A 57 25.68 14.97 -39.25
N GLU A 58 26.82 14.59 -39.85
CA GLU A 58 28.01 14.13 -39.14
C GLU A 58 28.57 15.23 -38.23
N GLN A 59 28.66 16.47 -38.72
CA GLN A 59 29.16 17.61 -37.93
C GLN A 59 28.25 17.96 -36.75
N GLN A 60 26.93 17.88 -36.91
CA GLN A 60 25.98 18.28 -35.86
C GLN A 60 25.68 17.19 -34.83
N SER A 61 25.61 15.93 -35.26
CA SER A 61 25.08 14.84 -34.42
C SER A 61 26.05 13.66 -34.26
N GLY A 62 27.16 13.66 -35.00
CA GLY A 62 28.05 12.51 -35.10
C GLY A 62 27.44 11.30 -35.83
N ALA A 63 26.23 11.45 -36.38
CA ALA A 63 25.61 10.42 -37.21
C ALA A 63 26.21 10.44 -38.62
N ILE A 64 26.68 9.29 -39.08
CA ILE A 64 27.32 9.16 -40.38
C ILE A 64 26.34 8.52 -41.34
N MET A 65 26.08 9.16 -42.49
CA MET A 65 25.26 8.57 -43.56
C MET A 65 26.11 8.28 -44.80
N ARG A 66 25.95 7.13 -45.43
CA ARG A 66 26.69 6.79 -46.66
C ARG A 66 25.74 6.32 -47.75
N ILE A 67 26.02 6.73 -48.98
CA ILE A 67 25.45 6.10 -50.18
C ILE A 67 26.51 5.16 -50.72
N THR A 68 26.17 3.88 -50.89
CA THR A 68 27.12 2.87 -51.34
C THR A 68 26.54 1.98 -52.42
N SER A 69 27.41 1.39 -53.25
CA SER A 69 27.03 0.53 -54.37
C SER A 69 28.05 -0.58 -54.59
N LEU A 70 27.62 -1.72 -55.14
CA LEU A 70 28.50 -2.79 -55.65
C LEU A 70 28.98 -2.51 -57.08
N ASN A 71 28.26 -1.67 -57.84
CA ASN A 71 28.63 -1.22 -59.18
C ASN A 71 28.91 0.30 -59.15
N LEU A 72 30.18 0.66 -59.06
CA LEU A 72 30.60 2.02 -58.75
C LEU A 72 30.56 2.93 -59.99
N LEU A 73 29.87 4.06 -59.86
CA LEU A 73 29.99 5.21 -60.76
C LEU A 73 30.91 6.29 -60.17
N ASN A 74 30.82 6.49 -58.85
CA ASN A 74 31.71 7.34 -58.07
C ASN A 74 32.51 6.44 -57.11
N PRO A 75 33.86 6.44 -57.16
CA PRO A 75 34.71 5.68 -56.25
C PRO A 75 34.44 5.92 -54.76
N ASP A 76 34.02 7.13 -54.36
CA ASP A 76 33.71 7.46 -52.97
C ASP A 76 32.53 6.64 -52.38
N ASN A 77 31.74 6.01 -53.25
CA ASN A 77 30.59 5.19 -52.87
C ASN A 77 30.97 3.72 -52.62
N GLU A 78 32.26 3.41 -52.47
CA GLU A 78 32.70 2.07 -52.11
C GLU A 78 32.10 1.63 -50.76
N ALA A 79 31.51 0.43 -50.79
CA ALA A 79 30.84 -0.16 -49.65
C ALA A 79 31.85 -0.75 -48.66
N LEU A 80 31.67 -0.43 -47.37
CA LEU A 80 32.40 -1.09 -46.29
C LEU A 80 32.00 -2.57 -46.17
N PRO A 81 32.80 -3.44 -45.52
CA PRO A 81 32.52 -4.88 -45.47
C PRO A 81 31.10 -5.25 -45.00
N HIS A 82 30.56 -4.53 -44.00
CA HIS A 82 29.21 -4.76 -43.50
C HIS A 82 28.11 -4.20 -44.43
N GLU A 83 28.41 -3.13 -45.18
CA GLU A 83 27.52 -2.56 -46.20
C GLU A 83 27.47 -3.48 -47.43
N GLN A 84 28.59 -4.09 -47.84
CA GLN A 84 28.63 -5.06 -48.94
C GLN A 84 27.72 -6.26 -48.67
N VAL A 85 27.76 -6.80 -47.45
CA VAL A 85 26.88 -7.90 -47.03
C VAL A 85 25.40 -7.48 -47.11
N ALA A 86 25.08 -6.26 -46.69
CA ALA A 86 23.71 -5.73 -46.78
C ALA A 86 23.26 -5.57 -48.25
N LEU A 87 24.12 -5.04 -49.12
CA LEU A 87 23.82 -4.87 -50.55
C LEU A 87 23.53 -6.20 -51.25
N MET A 88 24.35 -7.23 -51.02
CA MET A 88 24.11 -8.58 -51.56
C MET A 88 22.82 -9.21 -51.03
N GLN A 89 22.40 -8.87 -49.81
CA GLN A 89 21.13 -9.32 -49.23
C GLN A 89 19.94 -8.60 -49.87
N PHE A 90 20.09 -7.32 -50.21
CA PHE A 90 19.04 -6.56 -50.89
C PHE A 90 18.75 -7.12 -52.29
N GLU A 91 19.78 -7.47 -53.06
CA GLU A 91 19.61 -8.14 -54.36
C GLU A 91 18.83 -9.46 -54.27
N LYS A 92 18.84 -10.10 -53.09
CA LYS A 92 18.06 -11.32 -52.78
C LYS A 92 16.65 -11.03 -52.24
N GLY A 93 16.21 -9.77 -52.21
CA GLY A 93 14.86 -9.37 -51.82
C GLY A 93 14.70 -8.89 -50.37
N ILE A 94 15.77 -8.74 -49.59
CA ILE A 94 15.69 -8.18 -48.24
C ILE A 94 15.38 -6.67 -48.31
N SER A 95 14.45 -6.21 -47.47
CA SER A 95 13.97 -4.82 -47.49
C SER A 95 14.81 -3.84 -46.69
N GLU A 96 15.49 -4.30 -45.63
CA GLU A 96 16.34 -3.47 -44.76
C GLU A 96 17.32 -4.32 -43.94
N LYS A 97 18.40 -3.70 -43.49
CA LYS A 97 19.41 -4.32 -42.62
C LYS A 97 19.72 -3.42 -41.44
N TRP A 98 19.73 -3.97 -40.25
CA TRP A 98 20.20 -3.26 -39.05
C TRP A 98 21.09 -4.17 -38.20
N GLN A 99 22.01 -3.55 -37.46
CA GLN A 99 22.85 -4.26 -36.50
C GLN A 99 23.44 -3.30 -35.47
N HIS A 100 23.69 -3.82 -34.27
CA HIS A 100 24.46 -3.13 -33.26
C HIS A 100 25.95 -3.43 -33.46
N MET A 101 26.76 -2.39 -33.60
CA MET A 101 28.19 -2.48 -33.84
C MET A 101 28.96 -1.77 -32.75
N ARG A 102 30.23 -2.11 -32.61
CA ARG A 102 31.16 -1.36 -31.77
C ARG A 102 32.27 -0.82 -32.66
N ASP A 103 32.44 0.49 -32.67
CA ASP A 103 33.52 1.17 -33.38
C ASP A 103 34.27 2.08 -32.41
N LYS A 104 35.60 1.95 -32.35
CA LYS A 104 36.48 2.71 -31.43
C LYS A 104 35.96 2.79 -29.99
N GLY A 105 35.40 1.69 -29.47
CA GLY A 105 34.86 1.58 -28.11
C GLY A 105 33.47 2.20 -27.91
N LYS A 106 32.88 2.83 -28.93
CA LYS A 106 31.52 3.37 -28.89
C LYS A 106 30.52 2.36 -29.47
N SER A 107 29.36 2.31 -28.85
CA SER A 107 28.20 1.55 -29.32
C SER A 107 27.55 2.34 -30.45
N ILE A 108 27.41 1.70 -31.61
CA ILE A 108 26.84 2.29 -32.82
C ILE A 108 25.64 1.44 -33.24
N PHE A 109 24.52 2.11 -33.51
CA PHE A 109 23.40 1.49 -34.21
C PHE A 109 23.56 1.76 -35.70
N PHE A 110 23.74 0.68 -36.48
CA PHE A 110 23.81 0.73 -37.94
C PHE A 110 22.46 0.31 -38.54
N TYR A 111 21.98 1.09 -39.51
CA TYR A 111 20.81 0.77 -40.32
C TYR A 111 21.12 1.05 -41.79
N MET A 112 20.62 0.23 -42.69
CA MET A 112 20.77 0.40 -44.14
C MET A 112 19.53 -0.06 -44.89
N ALA A 113 19.16 0.69 -45.92
CA ALA A 113 18.05 0.38 -46.81
C ALA A 113 18.50 0.40 -48.29
N PRO A 114 17.88 -0.39 -49.18
CA PRO A 114 18.22 -0.41 -50.59
C PRO A 114 17.78 0.86 -51.31
N LEU A 115 18.61 1.32 -52.24
CA LEU A 115 18.28 2.36 -53.20
C LEU A 115 17.82 1.70 -54.49
N LYS A 116 16.50 1.72 -54.71
CA LYS A 116 15.92 1.32 -55.99
C LYS A 116 16.09 2.42 -57.03
N THR A 117 16.28 2.01 -58.28
CA THR A 117 16.32 2.90 -59.45
C THR A 117 14.92 3.38 -59.80
N ASP A 118 14.84 4.64 -60.19
CA ASP A 118 13.70 5.26 -60.85
C ASP A 118 14.16 5.83 -62.21
N ASP A 119 13.24 6.40 -62.99
CA ASP A 119 13.55 6.93 -64.32
C ASP A 119 14.64 8.01 -64.29
N SER A 120 14.74 8.78 -63.19
CA SER A 120 15.80 9.79 -63.03
C SER A 120 17.19 9.16 -62.84
N CYS A 121 17.26 7.94 -62.29
CA CYS A 121 18.50 7.22 -62.10
C CYS A 121 19.12 6.75 -63.43
N LEU A 122 18.29 6.50 -64.45
CA LEU A 122 18.74 5.94 -65.74
C LEU A 122 19.59 6.93 -66.55
N GLN A 123 19.53 8.23 -66.24
CA GLN A 123 20.40 9.23 -66.87
C GLN A 123 21.89 8.97 -66.64
N CYS A 124 22.24 8.44 -65.46
CA CYS A 124 23.62 8.13 -65.09
C CYS A 124 23.89 6.62 -65.06
N HIS A 125 22.89 5.82 -64.66
CA HIS A 125 23.03 4.39 -64.43
C HIS A 125 22.51 3.52 -65.58
N GLY A 126 21.90 4.12 -66.62
CA GLY A 126 21.43 3.38 -67.79
C GLY A 126 22.58 2.75 -68.58
N SER A 127 23.74 3.41 -68.65
CA SER A 127 24.96 2.85 -69.27
C SER A 127 25.54 1.67 -68.50
N GLN A 128 25.21 1.54 -67.21
CA GLN A 128 25.58 0.39 -66.37
C GLN A 128 24.59 -0.78 -66.48
N GLY A 129 23.55 -0.66 -67.31
CA GLY A 129 22.57 -1.73 -67.56
C GLY A 129 21.39 -1.80 -66.57
N TYR A 130 21.29 -0.84 -65.65
CA TYR A 130 20.18 -0.78 -64.69
C TYR A 130 18.84 -0.43 -65.38
N ARG A 131 17.75 -1.01 -64.88
CA ARG A 131 16.36 -0.72 -65.24
C ARG A 131 15.61 -0.17 -64.05
N THR A 132 14.47 0.49 -64.27
CA THR A 132 13.61 1.00 -63.18
C THR A 132 13.16 -0.15 -62.26
N GLY A 133 13.36 0.01 -60.96
CA GLY A 133 13.05 -1.00 -59.94
C GLY A 133 14.25 -1.82 -59.45
N ASP A 134 15.35 -1.85 -60.20
CA ASP A 134 16.59 -2.52 -59.82
C ASP A 134 17.23 -1.90 -58.58
N ILE A 135 17.98 -2.72 -57.84
CA ILE A 135 18.75 -2.25 -56.69
C ILE A 135 20.11 -1.77 -57.18
N ARG A 136 20.31 -0.46 -57.17
CA ARG A 136 21.57 0.17 -57.60
C ARG A 136 22.57 0.41 -56.48
N GLY A 137 22.22 0.06 -55.26
CA GLY A 137 23.01 0.40 -54.08
C GLY A 137 22.14 0.49 -52.83
N GLY A 138 22.64 1.18 -51.81
CA GLY A 138 21.95 1.39 -50.55
C GLY A 138 22.36 2.68 -49.86
N ILE A 139 21.56 3.08 -48.89
CA ILE A 139 21.83 4.22 -48.02
C ILE A 139 21.90 3.71 -46.59
N SER A 140 23.03 3.97 -45.92
CA SER A 140 23.27 3.58 -44.53
C SER A 140 23.25 4.80 -43.61
N ILE A 141 22.91 4.57 -42.34
CA ILE A 141 23.08 5.50 -41.23
C ILE A 141 23.71 4.77 -40.05
N ALA A 142 24.76 5.36 -39.48
CA ALA A 142 25.45 4.91 -38.28
C ALA A 142 25.26 5.95 -37.19
N LEU A 143 24.48 5.59 -36.15
CA LEU A 143 24.15 6.46 -35.03
C LEU A 143 25.01 6.10 -33.80
N PRO A 144 25.81 7.03 -33.26
CA PRO A 144 26.49 6.80 -31.99
C PRO A 144 25.45 6.79 -30.87
N LEU A 145 25.35 5.69 -30.14
CA LEU A 145 24.51 5.60 -28.94
C LEU A 145 25.23 6.33 -27.81
N GLN A 146 24.87 7.60 -27.57
CA GLN A 146 25.47 8.43 -26.52
C GLN A 146 24.65 8.41 -25.22
N ALA A 147 25.41 8.25 -24.13
CA ALA A 147 25.10 8.32 -22.69
C ALA A 147 24.26 7.18 -22.05
N PRO A 148 24.78 6.53 -20.98
CA PRO A 148 23.98 5.64 -20.16
C PRO A 148 22.92 6.45 -19.40
N PHE A 149 21.68 5.97 -19.44
CA PHE A 149 20.60 6.47 -18.59
C PHE A 149 21.04 6.43 -17.10
N PRO A 150 20.77 7.47 -16.28
CA PRO A 150 21.36 7.62 -14.94
C PRO A 150 20.68 6.73 -13.88
N TRP A 151 20.66 5.42 -14.11
CA TRP A 151 19.98 4.43 -13.25
C TRP A 151 20.35 4.55 -11.77
N LYS A 152 21.62 4.83 -11.45
CA LYS A 152 22.11 4.90 -10.06
C LYS A 152 21.45 6.02 -9.24
N GLY A 153 21.20 7.18 -9.83
CA GLY A 153 20.58 8.30 -9.13
C GLY A 153 19.10 8.05 -8.86
N ILE A 154 18.42 7.49 -9.86
CA ILE A 154 17.00 7.14 -9.76
C ILE A 154 16.80 6.06 -8.70
N THR A 155 17.59 4.98 -8.71
CA THR A 155 17.45 3.91 -7.72
C THR A 155 17.71 4.39 -6.30
N LEU A 156 18.70 5.27 -6.10
CA LEU A 156 19.00 5.83 -4.78
C LEU A 156 17.84 6.67 -4.23
N ILE A 157 17.27 7.58 -5.04
CA ILE A 157 16.14 8.41 -4.62
C ILE A 157 14.94 7.55 -4.22
N HIS A 158 14.62 6.54 -5.03
CA HIS A 158 13.49 5.65 -4.75
C HIS A 158 13.73 4.82 -3.48
N ALA A 159 14.97 4.34 -3.25
CA ALA A 159 15.30 3.62 -2.03
C ALA A 159 15.14 4.48 -0.78
N VAL A 160 15.58 5.75 -0.82
CA VAL A 160 15.42 6.69 0.30
C VAL A 160 13.95 6.99 0.57
N LEU A 161 13.15 7.24 -0.47
CA LEU A 161 11.70 7.46 -0.32
C LEU A 161 10.99 6.25 0.27
N LEU A 162 11.35 5.05 -0.17
CA LEU A 162 10.74 3.81 0.32
C LEU A 162 11.10 3.54 1.80
N VAL A 163 12.37 3.69 2.18
CA VAL A 163 12.81 3.47 3.58
C VAL A 163 12.20 4.51 4.52
N SER A 164 12.21 5.79 4.13
CA SER A 164 11.60 6.86 4.92
C SER A 164 10.08 6.69 5.05
N GLY A 165 9.39 6.34 3.97
CA GLY A 165 7.97 6.06 3.96
C GLY A 165 7.58 4.88 4.87
N LEU A 166 8.27 3.73 4.73
CA LEU A 166 8.02 2.57 5.59
C LEU A 166 8.32 2.86 7.06
N GLY A 167 9.41 3.58 7.34
CA GLY A 167 9.75 4.02 8.70
C GLY A 167 8.65 4.90 9.31
N GLY A 168 8.13 5.86 8.53
CA GLY A 168 7.02 6.71 8.94
C GLY A 168 5.75 5.91 9.25
N ILE A 169 5.35 5.00 8.35
CA ILE A 169 4.16 4.15 8.53
C ILE A 169 4.25 3.34 9.83
N LEU A 170 5.39 2.69 10.08
CA LEU A 170 5.59 1.90 11.30
C LEU A 170 5.56 2.79 12.57
N TYR A 171 6.23 3.94 12.52
CA TYR A 171 6.26 4.88 13.64
C TYR A 171 4.86 5.39 13.99
N PHE A 172 4.14 5.95 13.02
CA PHE A 172 2.80 6.49 13.26
C PHE A 172 1.80 5.40 13.63
N GLY A 173 1.89 4.21 13.02
CA GLY A 173 1.04 3.07 13.37
C GLY A 173 1.21 2.65 14.84
N THR A 174 2.46 2.57 15.32
CA THR A 174 2.71 2.22 16.73
C THR A 174 2.31 3.34 17.69
N ALA A 175 2.54 4.61 17.33
CA ALA A 175 2.12 5.76 18.14
C ALA A 175 0.59 5.84 18.29
N LEU A 176 -0.15 5.64 17.19
CA LEU A 176 -1.61 5.61 17.19
C LEU A 176 -2.14 4.46 18.08
N ASN A 177 -1.55 3.27 17.96
CA ASN A 177 -1.99 2.13 18.76
C ASN A 177 -1.76 2.36 20.26
N ARG A 178 -0.63 2.98 20.63
CA ARG A 178 -0.35 3.38 22.02
C ARG A 178 -1.35 4.42 22.53
N ALA A 179 -1.68 5.42 21.73
CA ALA A 179 -2.67 6.43 22.10
C ALA A 179 -4.06 5.80 22.29
N HIS A 180 -4.45 4.89 21.40
CA HIS A 180 -5.73 4.18 21.50
C HIS A 180 -5.79 3.29 22.75
N GLU A 181 -4.74 2.51 23.03
CA GLU A 181 -4.67 1.72 24.26
C GLU A 181 -4.66 2.60 25.50
N SER A 182 -3.98 3.75 25.48
CA SER A 182 -4.02 4.71 26.58
C SER A 182 -5.42 5.29 26.82
N LEU A 183 -6.17 5.59 25.75
CA LEU A 183 -7.57 6.03 25.85
C LEU A 183 -8.46 4.92 26.42
N LYS A 184 -8.30 3.67 25.94
CA LYS A 184 -8.98 2.51 26.53
C LYS A 184 -8.60 2.32 27.99
N HIS A 185 -7.36 2.63 28.37
CA HIS A 185 -6.88 2.56 29.75
C HIS A 185 -7.58 3.59 30.64
N GLN A 186 -7.85 4.78 30.10
CA GLN A 186 -8.52 5.88 30.81
C GLN A 186 -10.05 5.72 30.92
N ALA A 187 -10.66 4.80 30.17
CA ALA A 187 -12.08 4.51 30.33
C ALA A 187 -12.31 3.87 31.70
N THR A 188 -12.93 4.63 32.62
CA THR A 188 -13.27 4.15 33.97
C THR A 188 -14.66 3.50 34.04
N ILE A 189 -15.51 3.84 33.08
CA ILE A 189 -16.91 3.45 33.02
C ILE A 189 -17.12 2.42 31.91
N ASP A 190 -17.97 1.42 32.16
CA ASP A 190 -18.47 0.49 31.16
C ASP A 190 -19.43 1.22 30.20
N ALA A 191 -19.12 1.17 28.91
CA ALA A 191 -19.81 1.97 27.89
C ALA A 191 -21.30 1.62 27.75
N LEU A 192 -21.70 0.37 28.07
CA LEU A 192 -23.09 -0.04 28.01
C LEU A 192 -23.83 0.39 29.28
N THR A 193 -23.33 -0.01 30.44
CA THR A 193 -24.10 0.04 31.70
C THR A 193 -23.90 1.31 32.53
N GLY A 194 -22.88 2.13 32.22
CA GLY A 194 -22.64 3.39 32.93
C GLY A 194 -22.12 3.24 34.37
N ILE A 195 -21.78 2.02 34.79
CA ILE A 195 -21.09 1.72 36.08
C ILE A 195 -19.60 1.48 35.83
N PHE A 196 -18.80 1.26 36.88
CA PHE A 196 -17.36 1.00 36.67
C PHE A 196 -17.14 -0.24 35.81
N ASN A 197 -16.08 -0.26 35.01
CA ASN A 197 -15.69 -1.48 34.31
C ASN A 197 -14.78 -2.35 35.20
N ARG A 198 -14.47 -3.57 34.74
CA ARG A 198 -13.59 -4.51 35.44
C ARG A 198 -12.23 -3.92 35.81
N ARG A 199 -11.65 -3.05 34.98
CA ARG A 199 -10.35 -2.41 35.28
C ARG A 199 -10.48 -1.45 36.45
N SER A 200 -11.46 -0.56 36.42
CA SER A 200 -11.74 0.35 37.53
C SER A 200 -12.10 -0.37 38.82
N PHE A 201 -12.74 -1.54 38.75
CA PHE A 201 -12.88 -2.42 39.91
C PHE A 201 -11.51 -2.79 40.50
N SER A 202 -10.60 -3.37 39.71
CA SER A 202 -9.29 -3.83 40.18
C SER A 202 -8.46 -2.70 40.80
N GLU A 203 -8.49 -1.50 40.20
CA GLU A 203 -7.78 -0.33 40.73
C GLU A 203 -8.39 0.16 42.05
N LYS A 204 -9.71 0.27 42.13
CA LYS A 204 -10.40 0.80 43.32
C LYS A 204 -10.41 -0.18 44.48
N ILE A 205 -10.63 -1.47 44.22
CA ILE A 205 -10.65 -2.48 45.28
C ILE A 205 -9.28 -2.60 45.95
N ALA A 206 -8.17 -2.44 45.22
CA ALA A 206 -6.83 -2.47 45.81
C ALA A 206 -6.66 -1.35 46.85
N VAL A 207 -7.16 -0.14 46.54
CA VAL A 207 -7.15 1.01 47.45
C VAL A 207 -8.05 0.74 48.66
N GLU A 208 -9.29 0.31 48.44
CA GLU A 208 -10.23 0.05 49.54
C GLU A 208 -9.79 -1.12 50.43
N PHE A 209 -9.19 -2.16 49.85
CA PHE A 209 -8.62 -3.28 50.61
C PHE A 209 -7.49 -2.82 51.52
N ALA A 210 -6.56 -2.00 51.01
CA ALA A 210 -5.49 -1.42 51.82
C ALA A 210 -6.05 -0.51 52.93
N ASN A 211 -7.10 0.27 52.64
CA ASN A 211 -7.77 1.13 53.62
C ASN A 211 -8.46 0.33 54.72
N CYS A 212 -9.27 -0.68 54.35
CA CYS A 212 -9.94 -1.57 55.28
C CYS A 212 -8.93 -2.31 56.17
N ARG A 213 -7.86 -2.86 55.57
CA ARG A 213 -6.80 -3.55 56.31
C ARG A 213 -6.07 -2.63 57.30
N ARG A 214 -5.70 -1.42 56.89
CA ARG A 214 -5.02 -0.44 57.76
C ARG A 214 -5.88 -0.03 58.96
N ASN A 215 -7.19 0.10 58.75
CA ASN A 215 -8.12 0.56 59.78
C ASN A 215 -8.78 -0.58 60.57
N ASN A 216 -8.37 -1.84 60.33
CA ASN A 216 -8.97 -3.03 60.91
C ASN A 216 -10.50 -3.09 60.72
N ARG A 217 -10.96 -2.78 59.50
CA ARG A 217 -12.38 -2.78 59.12
C ARG A 217 -12.65 -3.86 58.07
N PRO A 218 -13.80 -4.53 58.11
CA PRO A 218 -14.12 -5.57 57.13
C PRO A 218 -14.30 -4.99 55.73
N LEU A 219 -14.00 -5.79 54.71
CA LEU A 219 -14.32 -5.52 53.31
C LEU A 219 -15.19 -6.66 52.78
N SER A 220 -16.41 -6.35 52.35
CA SER A 220 -17.29 -7.34 51.72
C SER A 220 -17.32 -7.19 50.21
N LEU A 221 -17.36 -8.32 49.51
CA LEU A 221 -17.60 -8.40 48.07
C LEU A 221 -18.89 -9.16 47.80
N ILE A 222 -19.60 -8.75 46.77
CA ILE A 222 -20.76 -9.45 46.24
C ILE A 222 -20.53 -9.67 44.75
N MET A 223 -20.35 -10.93 44.35
CA MET A 223 -20.37 -11.33 42.94
C MET A 223 -21.81 -11.61 42.54
N CYS A 224 -22.23 -11.14 41.38
CA CYS A 224 -23.60 -11.24 40.90
C CYS A 224 -23.62 -11.65 39.43
N ASP A 225 -24.56 -12.49 39.04
CA ASP A 225 -24.75 -12.93 37.66
C ASP A 225 -26.24 -13.01 37.34
N VAL A 226 -26.58 -12.64 36.10
CA VAL A 226 -27.96 -12.65 35.61
C VAL A 226 -28.36 -14.06 35.21
N ASP A 227 -29.37 -14.60 35.89
CA ASP A 227 -29.79 -15.98 35.71
C ASP A 227 -30.35 -16.22 34.30
N TRP A 228 -29.84 -17.25 33.63
CA TRP A 228 -30.31 -17.68 32.30
C TRP A 228 -30.21 -16.59 31.22
N PHE A 229 -29.24 -15.66 31.33
CA PHE A 229 -29.13 -14.53 30.41
C PHE A 229 -28.86 -14.94 28.96
N LYS A 230 -28.07 -16.00 28.72
CA LYS A 230 -27.94 -16.56 27.36
C LYS A 230 -29.31 -16.91 26.74
N LYS A 231 -30.19 -17.59 27.49
CA LYS A 231 -31.53 -17.94 27.01
C LYS A 231 -32.41 -16.70 26.80
N PHE A 232 -32.22 -15.66 27.62
CA PHE A 232 -32.87 -14.37 27.42
C PHE A 232 -32.48 -13.78 26.06
N ASN A 233 -31.18 -13.71 25.78
CA ASN A 233 -30.67 -13.20 24.49
C ASN A 233 -31.14 -14.04 23.31
N ASP A 234 -31.15 -15.36 23.44
CA ASP A 234 -31.62 -16.27 22.39
C ASP A 234 -33.13 -16.06 22.10
N THR A 235 -33.91 -15.62 23.10
CA THR A 235 -35.37 -15.42 22.97
C THR A 235 -35.73 -14.01 22.49
N TYR A 236 -35.12 -12.98 23.06
CA TYR A 236 -35.50 -11.57 22.87
C TYR A 236 -34.48 -10.77 22.03
N GLY A 237 -33.34 -11.37 21.68
CA GLY A 237 -32.26 -10.74 20.92
C GLY A 237 -31.28 -9.94 21.79
N HIS A 238 -30.07 -9.75 21.27
CA HIS A 238 -28.99 -9.06 21.98
C HIS A 238 -29.32 -7.62 22.39
N ASN A 239 -30.07 -6.87 21.56
CA ASN A 239 -30.46 -5.50 21.90
C ASN A 239 -31.34 -5.44 23.17
N ALA A 240 -32.27 -6.38 23.31
CA ALA A 240 -33.08 -6.48 24.53
C ALA A 240 -32.23 -6.91 25.74
N GLY A 241 -31.25 -7.78 25.50
CA GLY A 241 -30.22 -8.15 26.47
C GLY A 241 -29.45 -6.94 27.00
N ASP A 242 -28.98 -6.10 26.10
CA ASP A 242 -28.24 -4.88 26.45
C ASP A 242 -29.09 -3.93 27.29
N ASP A 243 -30.34 -3.68 26.89
CA ASP A 243 -31.30 -2.88 27.68
C ASP A 243 -31.57 -3.49 29.06
N CYS A 244 -31.65 -4.82 29.16
CA CYS A 244 -31.81 -5.54 30.42
C CYS A 244 -30.61 -5.30 31.36
N LEU A 245 -29.38 -5.42 30.85
CA LEU A 245 -28.16 -5.16 31.62
C LEU A 245 -28.06 -3.70 32.09
N VAL A 246 -28.48 -2.74 31.26
CA VAL A 246 -28.54 -1.32 31.64
C VAL A 246 -29.47 -1.11 32.83
N ARG A 247 -30.67 -1.71 32.81
CA ARG A 247 -31.66 -1.60 33.91
C ARG A 247 -31.16 -2.27 35.19
N ILE A 248 -30.56 -3.44 35.09
CA ILE A 248 -29.98 -4.17 36.24
C ILE A 248 -28.85 -3.35 36.87
N ALA A 249 -27.94 -2.81 36.07
CA ALA A 249 -26.84 -1.98 36.56
C ALA A 249 -27.33 -0.72 37.28
N ALA A 250 -28.38 -0.07 36.76
CA ALA A 250 -29.02 1.07 37.41
C ALA A 250 -29.61 0.68 38.77
N VAL A 251 -30.30 -0.46 38.88
CA VAL A 251 -30.83 -0.98 40.15
C VAL A 251 -29.73 -1.31 41.15
N MET A 252 -28.64 -1.94 40.71
CA MET A 252 -27.49 -2.21 41.58
C MET A 252 -26.92 -0.92 42.13
N LYS A 253 -26.68 0.08 41.26
CA LYS A 253 -26.15 1.38 41.67
C LYS A 253 -27.07 2.10 42.67
N GLN A 254 -28.38 2.07 42.46
CA GLN A 254 -29.36 2.66 43.39
C GLN A 254 -29.49 1.89 44.71
N SER A 255 -29.18 0.59 44.68
CA SER A 255 -29.21 -0.26 45.87
C SER A 255 -28.00 -0.04 46.78
N LEU A 256 -26.92 0.57 46.28
CA LEU A 256 -25.76 0.99 47.07
C LEU A 256 -26.03 2.37 47.67
N ARG A 257 -25.95 2.48 49.01
CA ARG A 257 -26.41 3.68 49.72
C ARG A 257 -25.27 4.51 50.30
N ARG A 258 -24.07 3.96 50.44
CA ARG A 258 -22.93 4.67 51.00
C ARG A 258 -22.05 5.22 49.87
N PRO A 259 -21.42 6.40 50.04
CA PRO A 259 -20.53 6.97 49.03
C PRO A 259 -19.33 6.10 48.66
N THR A 260 -18.88 5.24 49.59
CA THR A 260 -17.76 4.32 49.43
C THR A 260 -18.16 3.01 48.75
N ASP A 261 -19.46 2.69 48.71
CA ASP A 261 -19.95 1.49 48.02
C ASP A 261 -19.87 1.74 46.51
N PHE A 262 -19.38 0.76 45.76
CA PHE A 262 -19.42 0.86 44.30
C PHE A 262 -19.72 -0.49 43.64
N CYS A 263 -20.27 -0.42 42.44
CA CYS A 263 -20.51 -1.57 41.57
C CYS A 263 -19.72 -1.43 40.26
N ALA A 264 -19.33 -2.57 39.71
CA ALA A 264 -18.67 -2.66 38.41
C ALA A 264 -19.21 -3.83 37.59
N ARG A 265 -19.19 -3.69 36.26
CA ARG A 265 -19.43 -4.81 35.35
C ARG A 265 -18.16 -5.64 35.24
N TYR A 266 -18.22 -6.87 35.74
CA TYR A 266 -17.06 -7.76 35.84
C TYR A 266 -16.79 -8.49 34.52
N GLY A 267 -17.84 -8.90 33.80
CA GLY A 267 -17.72 -9.46 32.45
C GLY A 267 -19.08 -9.91 31.90
N GLY A 268 -19.41 -9.60 30.65
CA GLY A 268 -20.67 -10.04 30.03
C GLY A 268 -21.92 -9.69 30.87
N GLU A 269 -22.49 -10.69 31.53
CA GLU A 269 -23.66 -10.63 32.42
C GLU A 269 -23.32 -10.64 33.93
N GLU A 270 -22.03 -10.55 34.27
CA GLU A 270 -21.51 -10.58 35.63
C GLU A 270 -21.21 -9.17 36.16
N PHE A 271 -21.57 -8.95 37.42
CA PHE A 271 -21.40 -7.72 38.16
C PHE A 271 -20.72 -8.00 39.49
N ILE A 272 -19.94 -7.03 39.97
CA ILE A 272 -19.31 -7.11 41.30
C ILE A 272 -19.59 -5.83 42.08
N MET A 273 -19.93 -5.97 43.35
CA MET A 273 -20.07 -4.87 44.30
C MET A 273 -19.01 -4.96 45.38
N VAL A 274 -18.47 -3.80 45.74
CA VAL A 274 -17.49 -3.63 46.81
C VAL A 274 -18.12 -2.79 47.90
N LEU A 275 -18.12 -3.32 49.14
CA LEU A 275 -18.72 -2.70 50.31
C LEU A 275 -17.65 -2.53 51.41
N PRO A 276 -16.91 -1.40 51.42
CA PRO A 276 -15.99 -1.08 52.49
C PRO A 276 -16.71 -0.94 53.83
N ASP A 277 -16.06 -1.31 54.93
CA ASP A 277 -16.57 -1.19 56.30
C ASP A 277 -17.98 -1.78 56.46
N THR A 278 -18.16 -2.97 55.90
CA THR A 278 -19.43 -3.69 55.90
C THR A 278 -19.20 -5.11 56.42
N SER A 279 -20.01 -5.53 57.38
CA SER A 279 -19.97 -6.89 57.92
C SER A 279 -20.69 -7.86 56.98
N GLU A 280 -20.48 -9.15 57.17
CA GLU A 280 -21.16 -10.20 56.41
C GLU A 280 -22.69 -10.06 56.43
N ASN A 281 -23.29 -9.87 57.62
CA ASN A 281 -24.72 -9.63 57.74
C ASN A 281 -25.18 -8.38 56.95
N GLY A 282 -24.39 -7.30 57.00
CA GLY A 282 -24.66 -6.08 56.23
C GLY A 282 -24.61 -6.35 54.72
N ALA A 283 -23.59 -7.05 54.25
CA ALA A 283 -23.43 -7.41 52.85
C ALA A 283 -24.54 -8.36 52.35
N MET A 284 -24.94 -9.33 53.16
CA MET A 284 -26.07 -10.22 52.88
C MET A 284 -27.38 -9.43 52.72
N HIS A 285 -27.64 -8.43 53.57
CA HIS A 285 -28.80 -7.56 53.42
C HIS A 285 -28.75 -6.69 52.16
N VAL A 286 -27.57 -6.20 51.77
CA VAL A 286 -27.39 -5.45 50.51
C VAL A 286 -27.64 -6.37 49.31
N ALA A 287 -27.08 -7.58 49.33
CA ALA A 287 -27.26 -8.57 48.27
C ALA A 287 -28.74 -8.96 48.10
N GLU A 288 -29.45 -9.22 49.20
CA GLU A 288 -30.87 -9.58 49.14
C GLU A 288 -31.72 -8.40 48.66
N ARG A 289 -31.40 -7.17 49.07
CA ARG A 289 -32.05 -5.96 48.52
C ARG A 289 -31.85 -5.86 47.02
N ILE A 290 -30.63 -6.06 46.51
CA ILE A 290 -30.35 -6.05 45.07
C ILE A 290 -31.17 -7.12 44.36
N ARG A 291 -31.18 -8.35 44.89
CA ARG A 291 -31.92 -9.47 44.31
C ARG A 291 -33.41 -9.16 44.17
N GLN A 292 -34.03 -8.66 45.23
CA GLN A 292 -35.45 -8.29 45.24
C GLN A 292 -35.73 -7.12 44.29
N ASN A 293 -34.88 -6.08 44.30
CA ASN A 293 -35.05 -4.93 43.42
C ASN A 293 -34.93 -5.30 41.94
N VAL A 294 -34.02 -6.23 41.58
CA VAL A 294 -33.92 -6.75 40.21
C VAL A 294 -35.17 -7.55 39.84
N LEU A 295 -35.66 -8.42 40.74
CA LEU A 295 -36.91 -9.15 40.49
C LEU A 295 -38.12 -8.21 40.34
N ASN A 296 -38.13 -7.09 41.07
CA ASN A 296 -39.14 -6.04 41.02
C ASN A 296 -39.04 -5.13 39.77
N LEU A 297 -37.99 -5.27 38.94
CA LEU A 297 -37.97 -4.62 37.62
C LEU A 297 -39.06 -5.16 36.69
N ASP A 298 -39.61 -6.34 37.01
CA ASP A 298 -40.70 -6.97 36.28
C ASP A 298 -40.41 -7.16 34.78
N ILE A 299 -39.17 -7.52 34.46
CA ILE A 299 -38.74 -7.81 33.09
C ILE A 299 -39.08 -9.28 32.79
N ASP A 300 -39.94 -9.50 31.80
CA ASP A 300 -40.35 -10.84 31.38
C ASP A 300 -39.16 -11.70 30.92
N HIS A 301 -39.12 -12.95 31.37
CA HIS A 301 -38.16 -13.95 30.91
C HIS A 301 -38.87 -15.30 30.84
N GLU A 302 -39.55 -15.55 29.72
CA GLU A 302 -40.43 -16.72 29.56
C GLU A 302 -39.71 -18.06 29.71
N THR A 303 -38.42 -18.11 29.40
CA THR A 303 -37.61 -19.34 29.46
C THR A 303 -36.99 -19.59 30.84
N SER A 304 -37.16 -18.66 31.79
CA SER A 304 -36.75 -18.78 33.19
C SER A 304 -37.84 -19.49 34.01
N PRO A 305 -37.48 -20.34 34.97
CA PRO A 305 -38.44 -20.96 35.89
C PRO A 305 -39.29 -19.95 36.66
N VAL A 306 -38.77 -18.75 36.93
CA VAL A 306 -39.50 -17.69 37.65
C VAL A 306 -40.23 -16.72 36.72
N LYS A 307 -40.21 -16.97 35.40
CA LYS A 307 -40.85 -16.16 34.33
C LYS A 307 -40.42 -14.68 34.25
N LYS A 308 -39.43 -14.30 35.05
CA LYS A 308 -38.85 -12.95 35.12
C LYS A 308 -37.33 -13.04 35.14
N VAL A 309 -36.69 -11.93 34.79
CA VAL A 309 -35.24 -11.77 34.98
C VAL A 309 -34.93 -11.83 36.48
N SER A 310 -33.97 -12.66 36.85
CA SER A 310 -33.48 -12.79 38.22
C SER A 310 -31.96 -12.82 38.25
N VAL A 311 -31.39 -12.67 39.45
CA VAL A 311 -29.95 -12.71 39.67
C VAL A 311 -29.60 -13.66 40.81
N SER A 312 -28.45 -14.32 40.67
CA SER A 312 -27.80 -15.06 41.75
C SER A 312 -26.63 -14.25 42.29
N LEU A 313 -26.42 -14.26 43.60
CA LEU A 313 -25.38 -13.48 44.26
C LEU A 313 -24.56 -14.33 45.25
N GLY A 314 -23.25 -14.18 45.18
CA GLY A 314 -22.28 -14.75 46.11
C GLY A 314 -21.64 -13.67 46.97
N VAL A 315 -21.73 -13.80 48.28
CA VAL A 315 -21.24 -12.81 49.26
C VAL A 315 -20.04 -13.39 50.01
N VAL A 316 -19.02 -12.56 50.21
CA VAL A 316 -17.91 -12.87 51.11
C VAL A 316 -17.51 -11.62 51.87
N THR A 317 -17.01 -11.81 53.09
CA THR A 317 -16.40 -10.74 53.88
C THR A 317 -14.99 -11.13 54.27
N GLY A 318 -14.03 -10.29 53.93
CA GLY A 318 -12.63 -10.47 54.30
C GLY A 318 -12.37 -10.04 55.73
N ASP A 319 -11.64 -10.87 56.45
CA ASP A 319 -11.06 -10.52 57.76
C ASP A 319 -9.74 -9.78 57.51
N PRO A 320 -9.59 -8.52 57.96
CA PRO A 320 -8.36 -7.73 57.82
C PRO A 320 -7.09 -8.44 58.29
N ALA A 321 -7.20 -9.35 59.27
CA ALA A 321 -6.08 -10.08 59.84
C ALA A 321 -5.69 -11.34 59.06
N LEU A 322 -6.64 -11.97 58.35
CA LEU A 322 -6.46 -13.29 57.72
C LEU A 322 -6.45 -13.24 56.19
N THR A 323 -6.98 -12.20 55.58
CA THR A 323 -7.04 -12.07 54.12
C THR A 323 -5.75 -11.44 53.59
N SER A 324 -5.01 -12.16 52.74
CA SER A 324 -3.73 -11.69 52.20
C SER A 324 -3.88 -10.66 51.09
N ASP A 325 -4.88 -10.85 50.22
CA ASP A 325 -5.16 -10.01 49.05
C ASP A 325 -6.67 -10.00 48.71
N TYR A 326 -7.09 -9.05 47.88
CA TYR A 326 -8.48 -8.95 47.44
C TYR A 326 -8.84 -9.98 46.35
N GLU A 327 -7.84 -10.60 45.71
CA GLU A 327 -8.05 -11.60 44.65
C GLU A 327 -8.65 -12.87 45.26
N GLN A 328 -8.20 -13.27 46.45
CA GLN A 328 -8.80 -14.34 47.24
C GLN A 328 -10.26 -14.07 47.58
N LEU A 329 -10.61 -12.83 47.96
CA LEU A 329 -12.01 -12.46 48.19
C LEU A 329 -12.83 -12.58 46.90
N THR A 330 -12.26 -12.19 45.76
CA THR A 330 -12.93 -12.30 44.47
C THR A 330 -13.22 -13.78 44.15
N ILE A 331 -12.24 -14.67 44.33
CA ILE A 331 -12.39 -16.13 44.16
C ILE A 331 -13.44 -16.71 45.12
N GLN A 332 -13.46 -16.27 46.38
CA GLN A 332 -14.42 -16.75 47.37
C GLN A 332 -15.85 -16.28 47.05
N SER A 333 -16.02 -15.04 46.60
CA SER A 333 -17.33 -14.52 46.15
C SER A 333 -17.86 -15.28 44.93
N ASP A 334 -16.99 -15.66 44.00
CA ASP A 334 -17.34 -16.50 42.85
C ASP A 334 -17.78 -17.91 43.26
N LYS A 335 -17.07 -18.54 44.21
CA LYS A 335 -17.48 -19.82 44.80
C LYS A 335 -18.86 -19.75 45.47
N ALA A 336 -19.13 -18.68 46.21
CA ALA A 336 -20.45 -18.46 46.79
C ALA A 336 -21.53 -18.24 45.71
N LEU A 337 -21.20 -17.52 44.62
CA LEU A 337 -22.12 -17.33 43.50
C LEU A 337 -22.44 -18.67 42.82
N TYR A 338 -21.43 -19.52 42.63
CA TYR A 338 -21.62 -20.88 42.12
C TYR A 338 -22.58 -21.69 43.01
N GLN A 339 -22.44 -21.62 44.34
CA GLN A 339 -23.37 -22.25 45.27
C GLN A 339 -24.79 -21.70 45.14
N ALA A 340 -24.96 -20.37 45.01
CA ALA A 340 -26.26 -19.76 44.77
C ALA A 340 -26.93 -20.30 43.49
N LYS A 341 -26.16 -20.42 42.39
CA LYS A 341 -26.63 -20.99 41.12
C LYS A 341 -27.00 -22.48 41.27
N ALA A 342 -26.16 -23.27 41.95
CA ALA A 342 -26.37 -24.70 42.15
C ALA A 342 -27.61 -25.01 43.00
N LEU A 343 -27.90 -24.17 43.99
CA LEU A 343 -29.07 -24.33 44.87
C LEU A 343 -30.39 -23.87 44.24
N GLY A 344 -30.41 -23.52 42.94
CA GLY A 344 -31.63 -23.22 42.20
C GLY A 344 -31.77 -21.76 41.75
N ARG A 345 -30.68 -20.98 41.77
CA ARG A 345 -30.64 -19.59 41.30
C ARG A 345 -31.57 -18.64 42.08
N ASN A 346 -31.69 -17.39 41.62
CA ASN A 346 -32.51 -16.33 42.23
C ASN A 346 -32.34 -16.26 43.76
N ARG A 347 -31.10 -16.24 44.23
CA ARG A 347 -30.78 -16.27 45.66
C ARG A 347 -29.43 -15.66 45.98
N VAL A 348 -29.24 -15.41 47.26
CA VAL A 348 -27.95 -15.01 47.85
C VAL A 348 -27.35 -16.21 48.58
N ALA A 349 -26.06 -16.45 48.42
CA ALA A 349 -25.28 -17.38 49.22
C ALA A 349 -24.06 -16.67 49.81
N GLY A 350 -23.74 -16.96 51.08
CA GLY A 350 -22.50 -16.52 51.72
C GLY A 350 -21.40 -17.58 51.57
N PHE A 351 -20.15 -17.15 51.44
CA PHE A 351 -19.01 -18.05 51.43
C PHE A 351 -18.79 -18.63 52.84
N SER A 352 -19.14 -19.91 53.02
CA SER A 352 -18.75 -20.66 54.22
C SER A 352 -17.38 -21.28 53.99
N ARG A 353 -16.44 -21.06 54.92
CA ARG A 353 -15.23 -21.88 54.99
C ARG A 353 -15.70 -23.28 55.39
N GLU A 354 -15.52 -24.27 54.52
CA GLU A 354 -15.64 -25.67 54.95
C GLU A 354 -14.69 -25.87 56.12
N THR A 355 -15.25 -26.02 57.32
CA THR A 355 -14.49 -26.46 58.48
C THR A 355 -14.12 -27.90 58.18
N THR A 356 -12.93 -28.13 57.65
CA THR A 356 -12.30 -29.44 57.69
C THR A 356 -12.04 -29.73 59.16
N THR A 357 -13.05 -30.28 59.84
CA THR A 357 -12.85 -31.02 61.09
C THR A 357 -11.98 -32.21 60.71
N HIS A 358 -10.68 -32.09 61.01
CA HIS A 358 -9.74 -33.19 61.01
C HIS A 358 -10.05 -34.18 62.12
#